data_AF-A0A947GAP0-F1
#
_entry.id   AF-A0A947GAP0-F1
#
_cell.length_a   1.000
_cell.length_b   1.000
_cell.length_c   1.000
_cell.angle_alpha   90.00
_cell.angle_beta   90.00
_cell.angle_gamma   90.00
#
_symmetry.space_group_name_H-M   'P 1'
#
loop_
_entity.id
_entity.type
_entity.pdbx_description
1 polymer ?
#
loop_
_entity_poly.entity_id
_entity_poly.type
_entity_poly.pdbx_seq_one_letter_code
_entity_poly.pdbx_strand_id
1 'polypeptide(L)'
;MRRPIWTALAGFLLLAGCAGGEAASDGQGRPDYGEIKSMVKDILQTEDGKKAIQETIKNDAVKQELLFNQEEIKRAVVQALTSEQGKKTLRTTLEEPKWAATVAKAMQKENERLLRALMKDPEYQAMLLDVMKGPDFEKMLLDLMKSPPYRKQMQQAIQDAFESPLMQEKLYAMIEKAVESALKPGQKEKGGEKEKGGEKSEEGGEGGGK
;
A
#
# COMPACT_ATOMS: atom_id res chain seq x y z
N MET A 1 -8.07 -15.40 -98.05
CA MET A 1 -9.39 -14.95 -98.55
C MET A 1 -10.04 -14.02 -97.53
N ARG A 2 -10.35 -12.80 -97.98
CA ARG A 2 -11.49 -11.94 -97.59
C ARG A 2 -11.55 -11.32 -96.17
N ARG A 3 -10.98 -10.10 -96.10
CA ARG A 3 -11.45 -8.81 -95.49
C ARG A 3 -12.99 -8.67 -95.26
N PRO A 4 -13.51 -7.58 -94.65
CA PRO A 4 -13.08 -6.71 -93.53
C PRO A 4 -14.26 -6.21 -92.61
N ILE A 5 -14.06 -5.93 -91.32
CA ILE A 5 -15.00 -5.08 -90.51
C ILE A 5 -14.27 -3.93 -89.77
N TRP A 6 -12.96 -3.80 -90.00
CA TRP A 6 -12.09 -2.77 -89.39
C TRP A 6 -12.30 -1.34 -89.97
N THR A 7 -13.43 -1.05 -90.61
CA THR A 7 -13.71 0.25 -91.25
C THR A 7 -15.14 0.77 -91.04
N ALA A 8 -15.90 0.30 -90.04
CA ALA A 8 -17.30 0.71 -89.88
C ALA A 8 -17.75 1.23 -88.49
N LEU A 9 -16.93 1.18 -87.43
CA LEU A 9 -17.36 1.66 -86.10
C LEU A 9 -16.37 2.59 -85.38
N ALA A 10 -15.44 3.18 -86.13
CA ALA A 10 -14.59 4.29 -85.69
C ALA A 10 -15.07 5.66 -86.22
N GLY A 11 -16.31 5.71 -86.76
CA GLY A 11 -16.88 6.89 -87.42
C GLY A 11 -18.23 7.35 -86.85
N PHE A 12 -18.61 6.93 -85.64
CA PHE A 12 -19.90 7.31 -85.03
C PHE A 12 -19.76 8.29 -83.84
N LEU A 13 -18.56 8.79 -83.56
CA LEU A 13 -18.29 9.56 -82.33
C LEU A 13 -18.21 11.09 -82.52
N LEU A 14 -18.59 11.68 -83.66
CA LEU A 14 -18.28 13.11 -83.87
C LEU A 14 -19.31 13.98 -84.64
N LEU A 15 -20.56 13.57 -84.85
CA LEU A 15 -21.47 14.38 -85.71
C LEU A 15 -22.96 14.47 -85.34
N ALA A 16 -23.34 14.37 -84.07
CA ALA A 16 -24.70 14.69 -83.65
C ALA A 16 -24.72 15.69 -82.48
N GLY A 17 -24.35 16.93 -82.77
CA GLY A 17 -24.87 18.10 -82.06
C GLY A 17 -25.55 19.01 -83.07
N CYS A 18 -26.88 19.15 -82.99
CA CYS A 18 -27.59 20.45 -82.96
C CYS A 18 -29.12 20.26 -82.96
N ALA A 19 -29.79 21.07 -82.13
CA ALA A 19 -31.06 21.75 -82.34
C ALA A 19 -32.38 20.97 -82.54
N GLY A 20 -33.30 21.21 -81.59
CA GLY A 20 -34.70 21.54 -81.89
C GLY A 20 -35.71 20.39 -81.82
N GLY A 21 -36.46 20.31 -80.73
CA GLY A 21 -37.63 19.45 -80.62
C GLY A 21 -38.18 19.37 -79.20
N GLU A 22 -38.98 20.35 -78.80
CA GLU A 22 -39.85 20.28 -77.63
C GLU A 22 -40.85 19.12 -77.78
N ALA A 23 -40.89 18.23 -76.78
CA ALA A 23 -42.11 17.61 -76.27
C ALA A 23 -41.84 17.10 -74.84
N ALA A 24 -42.65 17.62 -73.92
CA ALA A 24 -42.75 17.35 -72.48
C ALA A 24 -42.67 15.85 -72.12
N SER A 25 -42.25 15.43 -70.93
CA SER A 25 -42.65 15.94 -69.62
C SER A 25 -41.81 15.37 -68.46
N ASP A 26 -41.79 16.14 -67.39
CA ASP A 26 -41.57 15.81 -65.98
C ASP A 26 -40.16 15.69 -65.41
N GLY A 27 -39.93 16.54 -64.41
CA GLY A 27 -38.66 16.78 -63.77
C GLY A 27 -38.27 15.71 -62.76
N GLN A 28 -36.95 15.60 -62.56
CA GLN A 28 -36.39 15.12 -61.32
C GLN A 28 -35.04 15.79 -61.11
N GLY A 29 -35.00 16.65 -60.09
CA GLY A 29 -33.79 17.31 -59.64
C GLY A 29 -32.76 16.26 -59.21
N ARG A 30 -31.48 16.58 -59.46
CA ARG A 30 -30.40 15.95 -58.72
C ARG A 30 -30.74 16.08 -57.24
N PRO A 31 -30.71 14.99 -56.44
CA PRO A 31 -31.08 15.08 -55.04
C PRO A 31 -30.26 16.18 -54.36
N ASP A 32 -30.95 17.09 -53.67
CA ASP A 32 -30.32 18.20 -52.97
C ASP A 32 -29.34 17.63 -51.94
N TYR A 33 -28.17 18.24 -51.80
CA TYR A 33 -27.17 17.80 -50.82
C TYR A 33 -27.75 17.77 -49.40
N GLY A 34 -28.73 18.64 -49.12
CA GLY A 34 -29.53 18.62 -47.90
C GLY A 34 -30.32 17.32 -47.70
N GLU A 35 -31.00 16.84 -48.72
CA GLU A 35 -31.80 15.60 -48.70
C GLU A 35 -30.92 14.35 -48.64
N ILE A 36 -29.78 14.34 -49.33
CA ILE A 36 -28.80 13.25 -49.23
C ILE A 36 -28.22 13.20 -47.81
N LYS A 37 -27.91 14.37 -47.22
CA LYS A 37 -27.38 14.45 -45.85
C LYS A 37 -28.41 13.98 -44.81
N SER A 38 -29.68 14.35 -44.96
CA SER A 38 -30.73 13.85 -44.05
C SER A 38 -30.91 12.35 -44.22
N MET A 39 -30.94 11.84 -45.45
CA MET A 39 -31.05 10.39 -45.70
C MET A 39 -29.87 9.60 -45.13
N VAL A 40 -28.63 10.08 -45.29
CA VAL A 40 -27.44 9.43 -44.70
C VAL A 40 -27.47 9.50 -43.17
N LYS A 41 -27.90 10.63 -42.59
CA LYS A 41 -28.06 10.76 -41.15
C LYS A 41 -29.11 9.78 -40.60
N ASP A 42 -30.22 9.64 -41.31
CA ASP A 42 -31.31 8.74 -40.92
C ASP A 42 -30.84 7.28 -41.03
N ILE A 43 -30.14 6.90 -42.10
CA ILE A 43 -29.51 5.56 -42.26
C ILE A 43 -28.54 5.27 -41.11
N LEU A 44 -27.68 6.21 -40.74
CA LEU A 44 -26.75 6.03 -39.60
C LEU A 44 -27.49 5.90 -38.26
N GLN A 45 -28.66 6.50 -38.12
CA GLN A 45 -29.48 6.44 -36.90
C GLN A 45 -30.40 5.21 -36.85
N THR A 46 -30.65 4.55 -37.99
CA THR A 46 -31.41 3.29 -38.03
C THR A 46 -30.70 2.18 -37.27
N GLU A 47 -31.48 1.19 -36.82
CA GLU A 47 -30.96 0.02 -36.11
C GLU A 47 -29.99 -0.80 -36.97
N ASP A 48 -30.18 -0.83 -38.29
CA ASP A 48 -29.27 -1.52 -39.20
C ASP A 48 -27.95 -0.75 -39.36
N GLY A 49 -28.00 0.59 -39.40
CA GLY A 49 -26.79 1.43 -39.38
C GLY A 49 -25.97 1.28 -38.09
N LYS A 50 -26.64 1.27 -36.93
CA LYS A 50 -25.98 1.01 -35.63
C LYS A 50 -25.37 -0.39 -35.57
N LYS A 51 -26.09 -1.42 -36.03
CA LYS A 51 -25.59 -2.80 -36.08
C LYS A 51 -24.38 -2.94 -37.01
N ALA A 52 -24.43 -2.34 -38.20
CA ALA A 52 -23.31 -2.37 -39.14
C ALA A 52 -22.06 -1.71 -38.55
N ILE A 53 -22.20 -0.57 -37.86
CA ILE A 53 -21.09 0.07 -37.13
C ILE A 53 -20.60 -0.83 -36.00
N GLN A 54 -21.51 -1.44 -35.24
CA GLN A 54 -21.15 -2.33 -34.14
C GLN A 54 -20.40 -3.59 -34.61
N GLU A 55 -20.78 -4.17 -35.75
CA GLU A 55 -20.09 -5.29 -36.40
C GLU A 55 -18.72 -4.86 -36.93
N THR A 56 -18.63 -3.67 -37.51
CA THR A 56 -17.38 -3.10 -38.00
C THR A 56 -16.40 -2.82 -36.86
N ILE A 57 -16.87 -2.24 -35.75
CA ILE A 57 -16.05 -2.03 -34.53
C ILE A 57 -15.71 -3.36 -33.86
N LYS A 58 -16.48 -4.43 -34.03
CA LYS A 58 -16.10 -5.77 -33.54
C LYS A 58 -14.93 -6.37 -34.30
N ASN A 59 -14.59 -5.87 -35.49
CA ASN A 59 -13.41 -6.29 -36.25
C ASN A 59 -12.14 -5.79 -35.56
N ASP A 60 -11.20 -6.70 -35.29
CA ASP A 60 -9.99 -6.39 -34.54
C ASP A 60 -9.08 -5.38 -35.23
N ALA A 61 -9.08 -5.33 -36.57
CA ALA A 61 -8.33 -4.31 -37.32
C ALA A 61 -8.87 -2.89 -37.04
N VAL A 62 -10.20 -2.75 -36.98
CA VAL A 62 -10.86 -1.47 -36.72
C VAL A 62 -10.74 -1.08 -35.25
N LYS A 63 -10.83 -2.04 -34.30
CA LYS A 63 -10.57 -1.77 -32.87
C LYS A 63 -9.16 -1.24 -32.67
N GLN A 64 -8.17 -1.90 -33.27
CA GLN A 64 -6.78 -1.46 -33.14
C GLN A 64 -6.62 -0.03 -33.64
N GLU A 65 -7.20 0.29 -34.82
CA GLU A 65 -7.12 1.62 -35.41
C GLU A 65 -7.77 2.71 -34.55
N LEU A 66 -8.92 2.43 -33.94
CA LEU A 66 -9.60 3.33 -33.00
C LEU A 66 -8.88 3.49 -31.66
N LEU A 67 -8.13 2.46 -31.23
CA LEU A 67 -7.40 2.45 -29.96
C LEU A 67 -5.99 3.08 -30.07
N PHE A 68 -5.57 3.62 -31.21
CA PHE A 68 -4.21 4.16 -31.36
C PHE A 68 -3.99 5.56 -30.80
N ASN A 69 -5.00 6.24 -30.24
CA ASN A 69 -4.73 7.44 -29.45
C ASN A 69 -4.15 7.06 -28.08
N GLN A 70 -2.87 6.65 -28.09
CA GLN A 70 -2.17 6.16 -26.91
C GLN A 70 -2.13 7.20 -25.78
N GLU A 71 -2.11 8.49 -26.10
CA GLU A 71 -2.10 9.55 -25.08
C GLU A 71 -3.45 9.66 -24.38
N GLU A 72 -4.55 9.63 -25.13
CA GLU A 72 -5.90 9.63 -24.54
C GLU A 72 -6.17 8.36 -23.74
N ILE A 73 -5.72 7.19 -24.21
CA ILE A 73 -5.85 5.93 -23.46
C ILE A 73 -5.00 5.96 -22.19
N LYS A 74 -3.72 6.38 -22.27
CA LYS A 74 -2.87 6.51 -21.07
C LYS A 74 -3.50 7.47 -20.07
N ARG A 75 -4.02 8.62 -20.54
CA ARG A 75 -4.68 9.60 -19.68
C ARG A 75 -5.94 9.04 -19.05
N ALA A 76 -6.79 8.36 -19.81
CA ALA A 76 -8.01 7.74 -19.32
C ALA A 76 -7.71 6.63 -18.31
N VAL A 77 -6.71 5.79 -18.56
CA VAL A 77 -6.28 4.72 -17.64
C VAL A 77 -5.71 5.31 -16.36
N VAL A 78 -4.80 6.30 -16.45
CA VAL A 78 -4.25 6.98 -15.27
C VAL A 78 -5.38 7.65 -14.49
N GLN A 79 -6.26 8.40 -15.14
CA GLN A 79 -7.38 9.07 -14.49
C GLN A 79 -8.33 8.07 -13.83
N ALA A 80 -8.65 6.95 -14.48
CA ALA A 80 -9.47 5.90 -13.92
C ALA A 80 -8.82 5.30 -12.66
N LEU A 81 -7.52 4.98 -12.71
CA LEU A 81 -6.78 4.41 -11.58
C LEU A 81 -6.59 5.41 -10.43
N THR A 82 -6.37 6.69 -10.73
CA THR A 82 -6.16 7.75 -9.71
C THR A 82 -7.46 8.35 -9.19
N SER A 83 -8.60 8.07 -9.82
CA SER A 83 -9.90 8.51 -9.35
C SER A 83 -10.23 7.89 -7.98
N GLU A 84 -11.11 8.51 -7.21
CA GLU A 84 -11.54 7.96 -5.92
C GLU A 84 -12.19 6.58 -6.06
N GLN A 85 -12.94 6.36 -7.16
CA GLN A 85 -13.48 5.05 -7.51
C GLN A 85 -12.35 4.04 -7.77
N GLY A 86 -11.34 4.42 -8.56
CA GLY A 86 -10.19 3.60 -8.88
C GLY A 86 -9.36 3.21 -7.66
N LYS A 87 -9.07 4.18 -6.78
CA LYS A 87 -8.41 3.93 -5.49
C LYS A 87 -9.20 2.95 -4.63
N LYS A 88 -10.54 3.11 -4.56
CA LYS A 88 -11.42 2.21 -3.81
C LYS A 88 -11.39 0.80 -4.39
N THR A 89 -11.53 0.65 -5.71
CA THR A 89 -11.44 -0.64 -6.40
C THR A 89 -10.07 -1.28 -6.18
N LEU A 90 -8.97 -0.55 -6.38
CA LEU A 90 -7.62 -1.05 -6.15
C LEU A 90 -7.40 -1.49 -4.70
N ARG A 91 -7.94 -0.76 -3.73
CA ARG A 91 -7.87 -1.14 -2.31
C ARG A 91 -8.61 -2.45 -2.04
N THR A 92 -9.84 -2.58 -2.53
CA THR A 92 -10.61 -3.83 -2.40
C THR A 92 -9.90 -4.99 -3.09
N THR A 93 -9.35 -4.78 -4.28
CA THR A 93 -8.59 -5.81 -5.00
C THR A 93 -7.29 -6.16 -4.26
N LEU A 94 -6.58 -5.19 -3.66
CA LEU A 94 -5.38 -5.42 -2.80
C LEU A 94 -5.69 -6.27 -1.58
N GLU A 95 -6.91 -6.20 -1.07
CA GLU A 95 -7.37 -7.00 0.07
C GLU A 95 -7.78 -8.43 -0.33
N GLU A 96 -8.00 -8.71 -1.63
CA GLU A 96 -8.34 -10.05 -2.10
C GLU A 96 -7.16 -11.02 -1.94
N PRO A 97 -7.31 -12.15 -1.22
CA PRO A 97 -6.18 -13.00 -0.84
C PRO A 97 -5.32 -13.51 -2.00
N LYS A 98 -5.94 -13.87 -3.15
CA LYS A 98 -5.21 -14.37 -4.32
C LYS A 98 -4.36 -13.28 -4.98
N TRP A 99 -4.92 -12.08 -5.09
CA TRP A 99 -4.22 -10.97 -5.70
C TRP A 99 -3.18 -10.38 -4.75
N ALA A 100 -3.53 -10.20 -3.47
CA ALA A 100 -2.61 -9.84 -2.40
C ALA A 100 -1.38 -10.77 -2.36
N ALA A 101 -1.57 -12.08 -2.41
CA ALA A 101 -0.47 -13.05 -2.43
C ALA A 101 0.41 -12.91 -3.68
N THR A 102 -0.19 -12.62 -4.84
CA THR A 102 0.55 -12.43 -6.09
C THR A 102 1.36 -11.14 -6.05
N VAL A 103 0.77 -10.04 -5.58
CA VAL A 103 1.45 -8.76 -5.40
C VAL A 103 2.57 -8.88 -4.36
N ALA A 104 2.31 -9.52 -3.22
CA ALA A 104 3.31 -9.75 -2.18
C ALA A 104 4.50 -10.57 -2.71
N LYS A 105 4.24 -11.63 -3.49
CA LYS A 105 5.30 -12.42 -4.15
C LYS A 105 6.09 -11.59 -5.14
N ALA A 106 5.43 -10.78 -5.97
CA ALA A 106 6.08 -9.91 -6.93
C ALA A 106 6.97 -8.86 -6.24
N MET A 107 6.53 -8.32 -5.10
CA MET A 107 7.27 -7.33 -4.33
C MET A 107 8.29 -7.93 -3.37
N GLN A 108 8.26 -9.24 -3.10
CA GLN A 108 9.03 -9.89 -2.04
C GLN A 108 10.51 -9.54 -2.07
N LYS A 109 11.14 -9.65 -3.24
CA LYS A 109 12.59 -9.43 -3.40
C LYS A 109 12.99 -7.98 -3.12
N GLU A 110 12.25 -7.03 -3.68
CA GLU A 110 12.54 -5.60 -3.47
C GLU A 110 12.16 -5.16 -2.05
N ASN A 111 11.10 -5.73 -1.48
CA ASN A 111 10.72 -5.48 -0.09
C ASN A 111 11.78 -6.03 0.89
N GLU A 112 12.32 -7.22 0.64
CA GLU A 112 13.43 -7.76 1.43
C GLU A 112 14.67 -6.88 1.32
N ARG A 113 15.00 -6.43 0.10
CA ARG A 113 16.12 -5.50 -0.12
C ARG A 113 15.92 -4.19 0.63
N LEU A 114 14.71 -3.62 0.57
CA LEU A 114 14.34 -2.40 1.29
C LEU A 114 14.48 -2.59 2.80
N LEU A 115 13.90 -3.65 3.37
CA LEU A 115 14.00 -3.95 4.79
C LEU A 115 15.46 -4.14 5.23
N ARG A 116 16.28 -4.86 4.46
CA ARG A 116 17.72 -5.03 4.75
C ARG A 116 18.49 -3.72 4.70
N ALA A 117 18.10 -2.80 3.81
CA ALA A 117 18.69 -1.47 3.73
C ALA A 117 18.26 -0.61 4.93
N LEU A 118 16.97 -0.60 5.26
CA LEU A 118 16.41 0.11 6.42
C LEU A 118 17.03 -0.38 7.73
N MET A 119 17.29 -1.68 7.90
CA MET A 119 17.98 -2.18 9.10
C MET A 119 19.40 -1.60 9.31
N LYS A 120 20.02 -1.03 8.26
CA LYS A 120 21.32 -0.35 8.33
C LYS A 120 21.19 1.16 8.43
N ASP A 121 19.99 1.68 8.30
CA ASP A 121 19.71 3.10 8.37
C ASP A 121 19.59 3.56 9.84
N PRO A 122 20.27 4.64 10.25
CA PRO A 122 20.25 5.11 11.64
C PRO A 122 18.87 5.52 12.15
N GLU A 123 18.02 6.11 11.31
CA GLU A 123 16.69 6.57 11.71
C GLU A 123 15.77 5.36 11.95
N TYR A 124 15.83 4.37 11.05
CA TYR A 124 15.08 3.13 11.22
C TYR A 124 15.57 2.31 12.42
N GLN A 125 16.88 2.28 12.67
CA GLN A 125 17.44 1.67 13.89
C GLN A 125 16.95 2.35 15.16
N ALA A 126 16.88 3.69 15.18
CA ALA A 126 16.34 4.43 16.32
C ALA A 126 14.88 4.05 16.59
N MET A 127 14.05 4.01 15.54
CA MET A 127 12.66 3.55 15.66
C MET A 127 12.58 2.11 16.19
N LEU A 128 13.44 1.21 15.70
CA LEU A 128 13.48 -0.17 16.17
C LEU A 128 13.90 -0.27 17.64
N LEU A 129 14.86 0.53 18.08
CA LEU A 129 15.27 0.60 19.49
C LEU A 129 14.14 1.10 20.38
N ASP A 130 13.34 2.06 19.92
CA ASP A 130 12.19 2.54 20.67
C ASP A 130 11.10 1.47 20.78
N VAL A 131 10.89 0.67 19.73
CA VAL A 131 10.02 -0.53 19.80
C VAL A 131 10.57 -1.54 20.84
N MET A 132 11.88 -1.75 20.89
CA MET A 132 12.53 -2.65 21.86
C MET A 132 12.49 -2.12 23.30
N LYS A 133 12.24 -0.82 23.54
CA LYS A 133 12.00 -0.28 24.89
C LYS A 133 10.56 -0.46 25.36
N GLY A 134 9.69 -1.06 24.54
CA GLY A 134 8.31 -1.33 24.91
C GLY A 134 8.20 -2.33 26.08
N PRO A 135 7.11 -2.26 26.87
CA PRO A 135 6.94 -3.08 28.07
C PRO A 135 6.89 -4.59 27.79
N ASP A 136 6.49 -5.01 26.59
CA ASP A 136 6.45 -6.42 26.23
C ASP A 136 7.84 -6.99 25.94
N PHE A 137 8.72 -6.18 25.33
CA PHE A 137 10.12 -6.56 25.15
C PHE A 137 10.86 -6.56 26.49
N GLU A 138 10.57 -5.60 27.37
CA GLU A 138 11.10 -5.59 28.73
C GLU A 138 10.72 -6.87 29.51
N LYS A 139 9.44 -7.27 29.48
CA LYS A 139 9.00 -8.55 30.10
C LYS A 139 9.75 -9.75 29.53
N MET A 140 9.88 -9.82 28.20
CA MET A 140 10.63 -10.89 27.54
C MET A 140 12.10 -10.92 28.01
N LEU A 141 12.73 -9.76 28.15
CA LEU A 141 14.09 -9.63 28.64
C LEU A 141 14.21 -10.04 30.13
N LEU A 142 13.28 -9.63 30.98
CA LEU A 142 13.21 -10.04 32.38
C LEU A 142 13.04 -11.56 32.52
N ASP A 143 12.23 -12.18 31.67
CA ASP A 143 12.02 -13.63 31.67
C ASP A 143 13.26 -14.38 31.16
N LEU A 144 13.96 -13.82 30.16
CA LEU A 144 15.25 -14.34 29.72
C LEU A 144 16.29 -14.29 30.86
N MET A 145 16.34 -13.20 31.63
CA MET A 145 17.24 -13.09 32.79
C MET A 145 16.88 -14.09 33.91
N LYS A 146 15.61 -14.47 34.03
CA LYS A 146 15.19 -15.51 34.99
C LYS A 146 15.47 -16.93 34.49
N SER A 147 15.83 -17.11 33.22
CA SER A 147 16.05 -18.43 32.62
C SER A 147 17.25 -19.15 33.27
N PRO A 148 17.21 -20.50 33.37
CA PRO A 148 18.33 -21.29 33.89
C PRO A 148 19.70 -21.01 33.24
N PRO A 149 19.84 -20.86 31.90
CA PRO A 149 21.14 -20.57 31.30
C PRO A 149 21.69 -19.20 31.72
N TYR A 150 20.85 -18.16 31.79
CA TYR A 150 21.28 -16.85 32.26
C TYR A 150 21.64 -16.88 33.74
N ARG A 151 20.87 -17.59 34.57
CA ARG A 151 21.22 -17.78 35.99
C ARG A 151 22.58 -18.46 36.17
N LYS A 152 22.92 -19.44 35.33
CA LYS A 152 24.22 -20.11 35.39
C LYS A 152 25.36 -19.16 35.03
N GLN A 153 25.19 -18.34 34.00
CA GLN A 153 26.15 -17.28 33.65
C GLN A 153 26.27 -16.24 34.76
N MET A 154 25.15 -15.83 35.35
CA MET A 154 25.13 -14.90 36.48
C MET A 154 25.83 -15.48 37.71
N GLN A 155 25.60 -16.76 38.02
CA GLN A 155 26.29 -17.45 39.11
C GLN A 155 27.80 -17.49 38.89
N GLN A 156 28.25 -17.75 37.65
CA GLN A 156 29.68 -17.70 37.31
C GLN A 156 30.24 -16.29 37.49
N ALA A 157 29.57 -15.27 36.95
CA ALA A 157 30.01 -13.88 37.09
C ALA A 157 30.07 -13.44 38.56
N ILE A 158 29.14 -13.91 39.39
CA ILE A 158 29.17 -13.68 40.85
C ILE A 158 30.36 -14.40 41.49
N GLN A 159 30.65 -15.65 41.12
CA GLN A 159 31.81 -16.39 41.63
C GLN A 159 33.12 -15.68 41.25
N ASP A 160 33.29 -15.31 39.98
CA ASP A 160 34.45 -14.58 39.49
C ASP A 160 34.60 -13.22 40.22
N ALA A 161 33.49 -12.54 40.51
CA ALA A 161 33.49 -11.30 41.28
C ALA A 161 33.93 -11.51 42.74
N PHE A 162 33.55 -12.62 43.39
CA PHE A 162 34.01 -12.96 44.75
C PHE A 162 35.48 -13.37 44.79
N GLU A 163 36.00 -13.96 43.72
CA GLU A 163 37.41 -14.32 43.59
C GLU A 163 38.31 -13.12 43.25
N SER A 164 37.70 -11.99 42.85
CA SER A 164 38.44 -10.76 42.59
C SER A 164 39.11 -10.23 43.86
N PRO A 165 40.44 -9.94 43.83
CA PRO A 165 41.17 -9.41 44.99
C PRO A 165 40.50 -8.18 45.62
N LEU A 166 39.96 -7.28 44.77
CA LEU A 166 39.27 -6.06 45.17
C LEU A 166 37.99 -6.34 45.96
N MET A 167 37.32 -7.45 45.66
CA MET A 167 36.09 -7.85 46.35
C MET A 167 36.41 -8.66 47.60
N GLN A 168 37.45 -9.49 47.57
CA GLN A 168 37.95 -10.17 48.76
C GLN A 168 38.35 -9.18 49.85
N GLU A 169 39.14 -8.14 49.51
CA GLU A 169 39.52 -7.08 50.46
C GLU A 169 38.30 -6.39 51.09
N LYS A 170 37.31 -6.02 50.27
CA LYS A 170 36.06 -5.42 50.76
C LYS A 170 35.25 -6.39 51.64
N LEU A 171 35.26 -7.68 51.31
CA LEU A 171 34.58 -8.71 52.10
C LEU A 171 35.28 -8.87 53.46
N TYR A 172 36.61 -8.93 53.48
CA TYR A 172 37.40 -8.97 54.71
C TYR A 172 37.17 -7.73 55.57
N ALA A 173 37.21 -6.53 55.00
CA ALA A 173 36.92 -5.28 55.72
C ALA A 173 35.48 -5.24 56.28
N MET A 174 34.51 -5.80 55.55
CA MET A 174 33.13 -5.90 56.04
C MET A 174 33.01 -6.91 57.20
N ILE A 175 33.69 -8.05 57.11
CA ILE A 175 33.74 -9.06 58.17
C ILE A 175 34.42 -8.48 59.41
N GLU A 176 35.56 -7.80 59.27
CA GLU A 176 36.25 -7.12 60.37
C GLU A 176 35.34 -6.11 61.05
N LYS A 177 34.64 -5.26 60.28
CA LYS A 177 33.70 -4.27 60.83
C LYS A 177 32.51 -4.94 61.54
N ALA A 178 32.00 -6.04 61.01
CA ALA A 178 30.90 -6.80 61.64
C ALA A 178 31.36 -7.46 62.95
N VAL A 179 32.57 -8.02 62.97
CA VAL A 179 33.19 -8.61 64.15
C VAL A 179 33.50 -7.54 65.20
N GLU A 180 34.04 -6.39 64.82
CA GLU A 180 34.24 -5.25 65.72
C GLU A 180 32.91 -4.74 66.31
N SER A 181 31.83 -4.73 65.51
CA SER A 181 30.50 -4.32 65.97
C SER A 181 29.88 -5.34 66.92
N ALA A 182 30.15 -6.64 66.72
CA ALA A 182 29.68 -7.72 67.59
C ALA A 182 30.51 -7.87 68.89
N LEU A 183 31.81 -7.54 68.83
CA LEU A 183 32.74 -7.62 69.96
C LEU A 183 32.73 -6.37 70.85
N LYS A 184 32.19 -5.23 70.38
CA LYS A 184 31.92 -4.06 71.23
C LYS A 184 30.68 -4.35 72.09
N PRO A 185 30.80 -4.56 73.41
CA PRO A 185 29.64 -4.60 74.29
C PRO A 185 29.04 -3.20 74.26
N GLY A 186 27.73 -3.12 74.01
CA GLY A 186 27.04 -1.86 73.72
C GLY A 186 27.45 -0.70 74.62
N GLN A 187 27.82 0.42 74.00
CA GLN A 187 27.82 1.71 74.67
C GLN A 187 26.67 2.57 74.12
N LYS A 188 25.57 2.51 74.88
CA LYS A 188 24.54 3.54 75.11
C LYS A 188 23.75 4.08 73.90
N GLU A 189 22.48 3.67 73.85
CA GLU A 189 21.42 4.61 74.20
C GLU A 189 20.64 4.08 75.40
N LYS A 190 20.97 4.64 76.57
CA LYS A 190 20.08 4.67 77.73
C LYS A 190 20.09 6.12 78.22
N GLY A 191 19.29 6.95 77.57
CA GLY A 191 18.77 8.19 78.12
C GLY A 191 17.30 7.95 78.39
N GLY A 192 16.97 7.58 79.62
CA GLY A 192 15.59 7.63 80.07
C GLY A 192 15.26 9.06 80.45
N GLU A 193 14.29 9.65 79.78
CA GLU A 193 13.52 10.75 80.35
C GLU A 193 12.06 10.32 80.39
N LYS A 194 11.63 10.03 81.61
CA LYS A 194 10.25 9.76 81.97
C LYS A 194 9.72 11.08 82.50
N GLU A 195 9.14 11.89 81.63
CA GLU A 195 8.20 12.92 82.08
C GLU A 195 6.76 12.46 81.79
N LYS A 196 5.90 12.79 82.74
CA LYS A 196 4.65 12.13 83.07
C LYS A 196 3.54 13.18 82.92
N GLY A 197 2.47 12.82 82.23
CA GLY A 197 1.18 13.55 82.23
C GLY A 197 0.92 14.28 80.91
N GLY A 198 -0.24 14.17 80.29
CA GLY A 198 -1.48 13.51 80.66
C GLY A 198 -2.48 13.77 79.53
N GLU A 199 -3.41 12.83 79.37
CA GLU A 199 -4.84 13.08 79.10
C GLU A 199 -5.19 14.11 78.01
N LYS A 200 -5.72 13.67 76.86
CA LYS A 200 -7.18 13.50 76.67
C LYS A 200 -7.54 13.04 75.24
N SER A 201 -8.55 12.19 75.22
CA SER A 201 -9.52 11.79 74.19
C SER A 201 -9.56 12.52 72.85
N GLU A 202 -9.81 11.77 71.77
CA GLU A 202 -11.15 11.50 71.18
C GLU A 202 -10.95 10.49 70.02
N GLU A 203 -11.59 9.32 70.08
CA GLU A 203 -12.87 9.02 69.40
C GLU A 203 -12.63 8.86 67.88
N GLY A 204 -12.63 7.65 67.32
CA GLY A 204 -13.80 6.77 67.19
C GLY A 204 -14.27 6.86 65.73
N GLY A 205 -14.53 5.73 65.06
CA GLY A 205 -15.18 5.78 63.75
C GLY A 205 -14.81 4.68 62.77
N GLU A 206 -15.31 3.49 63.07
CA GLU A 206 -15.78 2.44 62.16
C GLU A 206 -16.40 2.92 60.83
N GLY A 207 -16.28 2.09 59.79
CA GLY A 207 -17.10 2.10 58.56
C GLY A 207 -16.33 2.54 57.31
N GLY A 208 -16.30 1.85 56.18
CA GLY A 208 -17.20 0.81 55.66
C GLY A 208 -17.52 1.16 54.20
N GLY A 209 -17.22 0.23 53.28
CA GLY A 209 -17.92 0.02 52.00
C GLY A 209 -17.84 1.09 50.91
N LYS A 210 -17.10 0.78 49.83
CA LYS A 210 -17.67 0.49 48.50
C LYS A 210 -16.64 -0.12 47.57
#